data_AF-A0A3B8WI83-F1
#
_entry.id   AF-A0A3B8WI83-F1
#
_cell.length_a   1.000
_cell.length_b   1.000
_cell.length_c   1.000
_cell.angle_alpha   90.00
_cell.angle_beta   90.00
_cell.angle_gamma   90.00
#
_symmetry.space_group_name_H-M   'P 1'
#
loop_
_entity.id
_entity.type
_entity.pdbx_description
1 polymer ?
#
loop_
_entity_poly.entity_id
_entity_poly.type
_entity_poly.pdbx_seq_one_letter_code
_entity_poly.pdbx_strand_id
1 'polypeptide(L)'
;PGGLEMMDGHAIVAADDFCGAGYPRDAKALLLCEVDGTEEEVHEHIAEAEALFGKLGATSIRTSQSEEERALLWKGRKSAFPAVGRISPDYYC
;
A
#
# COMPACT_ATOMS: atom_id res chain seq x y z
N PRO A 1 -2.70 -14.37 2.59
CA PRO A 1 -2.14 -13.02 2.85
C PRO A 1 -1.94 -12.83 4.36
N GLY A 2 -0.76 -12.38 4.79
CA GLY A 2 -0.45 -11.99 6.17
C GLY A 2 -1.10 -10.65 6.56
N GLY A 3 -1.36 -9.78 5.57
CA GLY A 3 -2.11 -8.54 5.73
C GLY A 3 -2.72 -8.05 4.42
N LEU A 4 -3.85 -7.34 4.50
CA LEU A 4 -4.45 -6.65 3.36
C LEU A 4 -5.07 -5.33 3.84
N GLU A 5 -4.48 -4.23 3.41
CA GLU A 5 -4.84 -2.89 3.84
C GLU A 5 -5.28 -2.02 2.66
N MET A 6 -6.22 -1.10 2.88
CA MET A 6 -6.72 -0.19 1.86
C MET A 6 -6.45 1.27 2.21
N MET A 7 -6.13 2.07 1.19
CA MET A 7 -6.13 3.54 1.25
C MET A 7 -6.99 4.10 0.12
N ASP A 8 -7.77 5.14 0.40
CA ASP A 8 -8.47 5.92 -0.62
C ASP A 8 -7.54 6.96 -1.26
N GLY A 9 -8.00 7.62 -2.32
CA GLY A 9 -7.19 8.63 -3.04
C GLY A 9 -6.61 9.73 -2.15
N HIS A 10 -7.36 10.24 -1.17
CA HIS A 10 -6.87 11.28 -0.27
C HIS A 10 -5.78 10.74 0.68
N ALA A 11 -5.99 9.57 1.26
CA ALA A 11 -5.01 8.91 2.11
C ALA A 11 -3.73 8.55 1.35
N ILE A 12 -3.84 8.13 0.08
CA ILE A 12 -2.68 7.85 -0.78
C ILE A 12 -1.80 9.08 -0.92
N VAL A 13 -2.40 10.21 -1.31
CA VAL A 13 -1.68 11.48 -1.51
C VAL A 13 -1.05 11.94 -0.19
N ALA A 14 -1.81 11.94 0.90
CA ALA A 14 -1.33 12.38 2.21
C ALA A 14 -0.18 11.49 2.74
N ALA A 15 -0.32 10.17 2.61
CA ALA A 15 0.72 9.22 3.01
C ALA A 15 2.00 9.43 2.18
N ASP A 16 1.87 9.58 0.87
CA ASP A 16 3.01 9.79 -0.03
C ASP A 16 3.71 11.12 0.23
N ASP A 17 2.98 12.21 0.46
CA ASP A 17 3.55 13.51 0.84
C ASP A 17 4.36 13.44 2.15
N PHE A 18 3.96 12.55 3.07
CA PHE A 18 4.64 12.38 4.36
C PHE A 18 5.89 11.50 4.28
N CYS A 19 5.82 10.37 3.58
CA CYS A 19 6.86 9.33 3.62
C CYS A 19 7.66 9.17 2.32
N GLY A 20 7.18 9.70 1.20
CA GLY A 20 7.84 9.56 -0.10
C GLY A 20 7.93 8.12 -0.59
N ALA A 21 6.91 7.29 -0.34
CA ALA A 21 6.90 5.88 -0.72
C ALA A 21 6.69 5.62 -2.22
N GLY A 22 6.38 6.67 -3.00
CA GLY A 22 6.18 6.58 -4.44
C GLY A 22 4.85 5.92 -4.78
N TYR A 23 3.79 6.26 -4.05
CA TYR A 23 2.45 5.73 -4.35
C TYR A 23 1.87 6.33 -5.64
N PRO A 24 0.99 5.60 -6.36
CA PRO A 24 0.28 6.13 -7.53
C PRO A 24 -0.74 7.20 -7.11
N ARG A 25 -0.35 8.47 -7.18
CA ARG A 25 -1.14 9.61 -6.67
C ARG A 25 -2.45 9.88 -7.42
N ASP A 26 -2.58 9.33 -8.62
CA ASP A 26 -3.79 9.40 -9.45
C ASP A 26 -4.78 8.26 -9.16
N ALA A 27 -4.36 7.24 -8.40
CA ALA A 27 -5.21 6.12 -8.01
C ALA A 27 -6.35 6.55 -7.08
N LYS A 28 -7.54 5.99 -7.31
CA LYS A 28 -8.72 6.24 -6.46
C LYS A 28 -8.73 5.40 -5.19
N ALA A 29 -8.06 4.26 -5.24
CA ALA A 29 -7.81 3.38 -4.11
C ALA A 29 -6.50 2.62 -4.33
N LEU A 30 -5.89 2.19 -3.24
CA LEU A 30 -4.70 1.37 -3.21
C LEU A 30 -4.91 0.24 -2.23
N LEU A 31 -4.52 -0.97 -2.63
CA LEU A 31 -4.43 -2.13 -1.76
C LEU A 31 -2.95 -2.44 -1.49
N LEU A 32 -2.59 -2.55 -0.22
CA LEU A 32 -1.29 -3.04 0.23
C LEU A 32 -1.49 -4.47 0.73
N CYS A 33 -0.93 -5.44 0.01
CA CYS A 33 -1.03 -6.87 0.31
C CYS A 33 0.31 -7.36 0.84
N GLU A 34 0.32 -8.02 2.00
CA GLU A 34 1.47 -8.69 2.56
C GLU A 34 1.24 -10.19 2.60
N VAL A 35 2.30 -10.94 2.32
CA VAL A 35 2.31 -12.39 2.22
C VAL A 35 3.45 -12.88 3.09
N ASP A 36 3.14 -13.83 3.98
CA ASP A 36 4.12 -14.47 4.86
C ASP A 36 4.09 -15.98 4.62
N GLY A 37 5.23 -16.63 4.81
CA GLY A 37 5.41 -18.07 4.59
C GLY A 37 6.87 -18.41 4.37
N THR A 38 7.12 -19.62 3.87
CA THR A 38 8.41 -19.96 3.27
C THR A 38 8.66 -19.16 2.00
N GLU A 39 9.91 -19.07 1.55
CA GLU A 39 10.27 -18.34 0.33
C GLU A 39 9.47 -18.84 -0.90
N GLU A 40 9.28 -20.15 -1.02
CA GLU A 40 8.51 -20.77 -2.10
C GLU A 40 7.03 -20.37 -2.04
N GLU A 41 6.40 -20.48 -0.88
CA GLU A 41 4.99 -20.09 -0.68
C GLU A 41 4.78 -18.59 -0.92
N VAL A 42 5.73 -17.75 -0.50
CA VAL A 42 5.65 -16.30 -0.71
C VAL A 42 5.68 -15.97 -2.20
N HIS A 43 6.61 -16.57 -2.95
CA HIS A 43 6.69 -16.36 -4.40
C HIS A 43 5.44 -16.84 -5.14
N GLU A 44 4.91 -18.01 -4.78
CA GLU A 44 3.67 -18.54 -5.37
C GLU A 44 2.48 -17.62 -5.10
N HIS A 45 2.25 -17.26 -3.84
CA HIS A 45 1.12 -16.41 -3.47
C HIS A 45 1.23 -14.98 -4.02
N ILE A 46 2.43 -14.41 -4.17
CA ILE A 46 2.62 -13.12 -4.85
C ILE A 46 2.16 -13.24 -6.29
N ALA A 47 2.62 -14.27 -7.03
CA ALA A 47 2.25 -14.46 -8.43
C ALA A 47 0.73 -14.64 -8.61
N GLU A 48 0.08 -15.40 -7.72
CA GLU A 48 -1.37 -15.57 -7.70
C GLU A 48 -2.11 -14.25 -7.42
N ALA A 49 -1.64 -13.47 -6.45
CA ALA A 49 -2.23 -12.18 -6.09
C ALA A 49 -2.10 -11.16 -7.25
N GLU A 50 -0.93 -11.06 -7.87
CA GLU A 50 -0.71 -10.19 -9.03
C GLU A 50 -1.64 -10.57 -10.20
N ALA A 51 -1.75 -11.86 -10.51
CA ALA A 51 -2.64 -12.34 -11.56
C ALA A 51 -4.12 -12.04 -11.25
N LEU A 52 -4.54 -12.24 -9.99
CA LEU A 52 -5.90 -11.95 -9.55
C LEU A 52 -6.22 -10.45 -9.61
N PHE A 53 -5.34 -9.59 -9.10
CA PHE A 53 -5.52 -8.14 -9.14
C PHE A 53 -5.55 -7.62 -10.58
N GLY A 54 -4.67 -8.13 -11.45
CA GLY A 54 -4.69 -7.81 -12.87
C GLY A 54 -6.02 -8.19 -13.52
N LYS A 55 -6.53 -9.38 -13.23
CA LYS A 55 -7.85 -9.84 -13.73
C LYS A 55 -9.02 -8.99 -13.21
N LEU A 56 -8.91 -8.47 -11.99
CA LEU A 56 -9.93 -7.62 -11.36
C LEU A 56 -9.80 -6.13 -11.73
N GLY A 57 -8.86 -5.76 -12.61
CA GLY A 57 -8.75 -4.42 -13.17
C GLY A 57 -7.82 -3.47 -12.43
N ALA A 58 -6.85 -3.99 -11.66
CA ALA A 58 -5.79 -3.15 -11.10
C ALA A 58 -5.02 -2.44 -12.23
N THR A 59 -4.90 -1.13 -12.15
CA THR A 59 -4.25 -0.30 -13.17
C THR A 59 -2.73 -0.25 -13.03
N SER A 60 -2.21 -0.59 -11.85
CA SER A 60 -0.78 -0.71 -11.56
C SER A 60 -0.57 -1.73 -10.45
N ILE A 61 0.44 -2.58 -10.59
CA ILE A 61 0.83 -3.58 -9.58
C ILE A 61 2.34 -3.44 -9.36
N ARG A 62 2.76 -3.42 -8.09
CA ARG A 62 4.17 -3.33 -7.69
C ARG A 62 4.42 -4.25 -6.51
N THR A 63 5.41 -5.12 -6.65
CA THR A 63 5.92 -5.99 -5.58
C THR A 63 7.25 -5.44 -5.07
N SER A 64 7.37 -5.28 -3.75
CA SER A 64 8.60 -4.76 -3.12
C SER A 64 9.78 -5.69 -3.36
N GLN A 65 10.95 -5.13 -3.67
CA GLN A 65 12.17 -5.88 -3.99
C GLN A 65 13.16 -5.96 -2.81
N SER A 66 12.86 -5.29 -1.70
CA SER A 66 13.68 -5.34 -0.50
C SER A 66 12.86 -5.11 0.76
N GLU A 67 13.46 -5.49 1.90
CA GLU A 67 12.89 -5.26 3.23
C GLU A 67 12.72 -3.76 3.51
N GLU A 68 13.65 -2.92 3.04
CA GLU A 68 13.57 -1.46 3.18
C GLU A 68 12.40 -0.89 2.38
N GLU A 69 12.17 -1.37 1.15
CA GLU A 69 11.02 -0.96 0.35
C GLU A 69 9.71 -1.42 1.01
N ARG A 70 9.64 -2.67 1.45
CA ARG A 70 8.49 -3.22 2.18
C ARG A 70 8.15 -2.36 3.41
N ALA A 71 9.16 -2.03 4.21
CA ALA A 71 9.01 -1.19 5.40
C ALA A 71 8.55 0.23 5.06
N LEU A 72 9.06 0.82 3.96
CA LEU A 72 8.68 2.16 3.51
C LEU A 72 7.20 2.22 3.10
N LEU A 73 6.71 1.21 2.37
CA LEU A 73 5.29 1.10 2.02
C LEU A 73 4.44 1.02 3.29
N TRP A 74 4.75 0.09 4.19
CA TRP A 74 4.00 -0.06 5.44
C TRP A 74 4.04 1.18 6.34
N LYS A 75 5.17 1.90 6.37
CA LYS A 75 5.28 3.20 7.05
C LYS A 75 4.29 4.20 6.47
N GLY A 76 4.21 4.31 5.14
CA GLY A 76 3.25 5.16 4.44
C GLY A 76 1.81 4.87 4.84
N ARG A 77 1.40 3.59 4.80
CA ARG A 77 0.04 3.16 5.20
C ARG A 77 -0.30 3.54 6.64
N LYS A 78 0.63 3.31 7.57
CA LYS A 78 0.47 3.66 9.00
C LYS A 78 0.43 5.17 9.23
N SER A 79 1.13 5.95 8.39
CA SER A 79 1.16 7.41 8.47
C SER A 79 -0.01 8.14 7.80
N ALA A 80 -0.89 7.42 7.09
CA ALA A 80 -2.04 8.04 6.42
C ALA A 80 -2.91 8.86 7.39
N PHE A 81 -3.17 8.35 8.59
CA PHE A 81 -3.98 9.03 9.59
C PHE A 81 -3.34 10.33 10.14
N PRO A 82 -2.09 10.34 10.65
CA PRO A 82 -1.45 11.59 11.07
C PRO A 82 -1.15 12.55 9.92
N ALA A 83 -1.02 12.06 8.67
CA ALA A 83 -0.85 12.91 7.51
C ALA A 83 -2.13 13.69 7.16
N VAL A 84 -3.30 13.02 7.19
CA VAL A 84 -4.60 13.70 7.01
C VAL A 84 -4.85 14.74 8.11
N GLY A 85 -4.46 14.46 9.36
CA GLY A 85 -4.53 15.42 10.46
C GLY A 85 -3.72 16.71 10.26
N ARG A 86 -2.71 16.73 9.36
CA ARG A 86 -2.01 17.97 8.97
C ARG A 86 -2.77 18.81 7.95
N ILE A 87 -3.67 18.20 7.17
CA ILE A 87 -4.46 18.86 6.12
C ILE A 87 -5.73 19.49 6.72
N SER A 88 -6.30 18.89 7.77
CA SER A 88 -7.44 19.43 8.51
C SER A 88 -7.11 19.46 10.01
N PRO A 89 -6.79 20.64 10.59
CA PRO A 89 -6.47 20.75 12.02
C PRO A 89 -7.59 20.28 12.96
N ASP A 90 -8.83 20.17 12.45
CA ASP A 90 -10.02 19.77 13.20
C ASP A 90 -10.41 18.29 12.98
N TYR A 91 -9.52 17.45 12.44
CA TYR A 91 -9.81 16.01 12.25
C TYR A 91 -9.70 15.25 13.59
N TYR A 92 -10.80 15.22 14.35
CA TYR A 92 -10.95 14.40 15.57
C TYR A 92 -11.44 12.99 15.22
N CYS A 93 -10.75 11.97 15.74
CA CYS A 93 -11.21 10.57 15.81
C CYS A 93 -12.01 10.29 17.09
#